data_AF-A0A1T5E8L1-F1
#
_entry.id   AF-A0A1T5E8L1-F1
#
_cell.length_a   1.000
_cell.length_b   1.000
_cell.length_c   1.000
_cell.angle_alpha   90.00
_cell.angle_beta   90.00
_cell.angle_gamma   90.00
#
_symmetry.space_group_name_H-M   'P 1'
#
loop_
_entity.id
_entity.type
_entity.pdbx_description
1 polymer ?
#
loop_
_entity_poly.entity_id
_entity_poly.type
_entity_poly.pdbx_seq_one_letter_code
_entity_poly.pdbx_strand_id
1 'polypeptide(L)'
;MDFITGFNRDQLVMMDFESCLGPDSWARIVDMFVDILPMGELGFKDVLNNEGRPPYRSSDMLKLYLYGYKNKLRSSRQLEHACKVNLEVIWLLKGLRPSARKIAYFRKENAKAFKMAFRYFVVLLKDWELIEGETIAIDSFKIRAQNALKNNFNQKKIDRHVDYINNKILEYQNQLDTGDTDLDIQEIQNKIVYQKTKKEKYRNIEQELQTSGERQISLTDPDARSVVLHRNIINVGYNVQAGCDAKHKLFVNNDTGTVNDTHALSPMALDAKELLGMEKMRTLTDKGYTTAKHLEICTKNGITPYSSPKVHSSQHNGLYAMVDFKYDRTKNTYTCPADRILDTNGTVYNKAGHKVKHYKNRQACKVCLVRHLCTVNKNGRFIERSIYQEALEENQKRVEENPEYYRLR
;
A
#
# COMPACT_ATOMS: atom_id res chain seq x y z
N MET A 1 43.35 19.00 38.85
CA MET A 1 41.95 18.74 39.22
C MET A 1 41.33 18.04 38.03
N ASP A 2 41.21 16.71 38.02
CA ASP A 2 41.35 16.08 36.70
C ASP A 2 40.04 15.59 36.08
N PHE A 3 38.90 15.62 36.80
CA PHE A 3 37.60 15.28 36.22
C PHE A 3 36.46 16.19 36.69
N ILE A 4 35.52 16.44 35.79
CA ILE A 4 34.22 17.05 36.10
C ILE A 4 33.45 16.07 36.99
N THR A 5 33.10 16.51 38.20
CA THR A 5 32.31 15.72 39.16
C THR A 5 30.81 15.92 38.92
N GLY A 6 30.06 14.83 38.82
CA GLY A 6 28.60 14.86 38.78
C GLY A 6 27.97 15.17 40.15
N PHE A 7 26.64 15.19 40.21
CA PHE A 7 25.89 15.37 41.45
C PHE A 7 25.89 14.10 42.31
N ASN A 8 25.73 14.26 43.63
CA ASN A 8 25.59 13.15 44.56
C ASN A 8 24.20 12.50 44.42
N ARG A 9 24.14 11.17 44.28
CA ARG A 9 22.90 10.41 44.09
C ARG A 9 21.95 10.45 45.29
N ASP A 10 22.50 10.70 46.48
CA ASP A 10 21.73 10.77 47.73
C ASP A 10 21.27 12.21 48.07
N GLN A 11 21.60 13.17 47.21
CA GLN A 11 21.18 14.57 47.38
C GLN A 11 19.68 14.73 47.07
N LEU A 12 18.93 15.30 48.01
CA LEU A 12 17.57 15.75 47.76
C LEU A 12 17.58 17.00 46.88
N VAL A 13 16.74 17.02 45.85
CA VAL A 13 16.57 18.16 44.94
C VAL A 13 15.08 18.52 44.87
N MET A 14 14.76 19.79 45.09
CA MET A 14 13.46 20.35 44.75
C MET A 14 13.52 20.77 43.29
N MET A 15 12.63 20.24 42.46
CA MET A 15 12.60 20.50 41.02
C MET A 15 11.23 20.96 40.56
N ASP A 16 11.22 21.92 39.63
CA ASP A 16 10.06 22.26 38.84
C ASP A 16 10.15 21.52 37.50
N PHE A 17 9.14 20.70 37.21
CA PHE A 17 9.08 19.95 35.96
C PHE A 17 9.01 20.86 34.73
N GLU A 18 8.46 22.08 34.83
CA GLU A 18 8.45 23.01 33.69
C GLU A 18 9.84 23.50 33.33
N SER A 19 10.60 23.98 34.31
CA SER A 19 11.97 24.47 34.11
C SER A 19 12.94 23.40 33.58
N CYS A 20 12.60 22.12 33.75
CA CYS A 20 13.42 21.00 33.33
C CYS A 20 13.36 20.72 31.82
N LEU A 21 12.38 21.26 31.11
CA LEU A 21 12.27 21.12 29.66
C LEU A 21 12.65 22.42 28.97
N GLY A 22 13.61 22.32 28.04
CA GLY A 22 13.96 23.44 27.18
C GLY A 22 12.75 23.99 26.41
N PRO A 23 12.76 25.28 26.03
CA PRO A 23 11.63 25.92 25.34
C PRO A 23 11.31 25.24 23.99
N ASP A 24 12.33 24.70 23.31
CA ASP A 24 12.19 24.02 22.01
C ASP A 24 11.99 22.50 22.13
N SER A 25 11.69 21.99 23.33
CA SER A 25 11.48 20.54 23.52
C SER A 25 10.33 20.04 22.66
N TRP A 26 10.55 18.91 21.99
CA TRP A 26 9.51 18.25 21.19
C TRP A 26 8.28 17.87 22.00
N ALA A 27 8.44 17.58 23.31
CA ALA A 27 7.31 17.30 24.18
C ALA A 27 6.34 18.49 24.25
N ARG A 28 6.84 19.73 24.28
CA ARG A 28 6.00 20.94 24.29
C ARG A 28 5.20 21.09 23.00
N ILE A 29 5.84 20.81 21.85
CA ILE A 29 5.17 20.85 20.54
C ILE A 29 4.06 19.79 20.47
N VAL A 30 4.34 18.57 20.93
CA VAL A 30 3.34 17.50 20.98
C VAL A 30 2.19 17.84 21.92
N ASP A 31 2.49 18.42 23.09
CA ASP A 31 1.49 18.84 24.07
C ASP A 31 0.52 19.86 23.45
N MET A 32 1.07 20.95 22.90
CA MET A 32 0.32 22.01 22.26
C MET A 32 -0.46 21.51 21.04
N PHE A 33 0.15 20.67 20.19
CA PHE A 33 -0.52 20.12 19.02
C PHE A 33 -1.70 19.23 19.40
N VAL A 34 -1.55 18.34 20.38
CA VAL A 34 -2.66 17.45 20.78
C VAL A 34 -3.78 18.24 21.47
N ASP A 35 -3.45 19.30 22.20
CA ASP A 35 -4.45 20.12 22.89
C ASP A 35 -5.35 20.92 21.94
N ILE A 36 -4.88 21.25 20.73
CA ILE A 36 -5.71 21.90 19.69
C ILE A 36 -6.57 20.92 18.88
N LEU A 37 -6.36 19.61 19.01
CA LEU A 37 -7.11 18.63 18.22
C LEU A 37 -8.55 18.48 18.73
N PRO A 38 -9.56 18.48 17.85
CA PRO A 38 -10.95 18.19 18.23
C PRO A 38 -11.13 16.69 18.47
N MET A 39 -10.59 16.18 19.58
CA MET A 39 -10.42 14.74 19.85
C MET A 39 -11.71 13.92 19.64
N GLY A 40 -12.86 14.43 20.10
CA GLY A 40 -14.15 13.76 19.95
C GLY A 40 -14.60 13.63 18.48
N GLU A 41 -14.43 14.69 17.68
CA GLU A 41 -14.79 14.71 16.26
C GLU A 41 -13.87 13.80 15.43
N LEU A 42 -12.59 13.72 15.81
CA LEU A 42 -11.63 12.79 15.21
C LEU A 42 -11.93 11.32 15.57
N GLY A 43 -12.86 11.07 16.49
CA GLY A 43 -13.32 9.74 16.87
C GLY A 43 -12.58 9.11 18.05
N PHE A 44 -11.79 9.88 18.81
CA PHE A 44 -11.27 9.43 20.09
C PHE A 44 -12.40 9.41 21.12
N LYS A 45 -12.50 8.31 21.89
CA LYS A 45 -13.59 8.09 22.85
C LYS A 45 -13.04 7.87 24.25
N ASP A 46 -13.27 8.84 25.12
CA ASP A 46 -13.00 8.72 26.55
C ASP A 46 -14.23 8.16 27.26
N VAL A 47 -14.33 6.83 27.33
CA VAL A 47 -15.43 6.14 28.02
C VAL A 47 -15.00 5.82 29.45
N LEU A 48 -15.73 6.34 30.43
CA LEU A 48 -15.51 6.02 31.84
C LEU A 48 -15.93 4.57 32.12
N ASN A 49 -15.12 3.86 32.90
CA ASN A 49 -15.48 2.52 33.37
C ASN A 49 -16.43 2.65 34.57
N ASN A 50 -17.50 1.85 34.60
CA ASN A 50 -18.39 1.79 35.76
C ASN A 50 -17.72 1.13 36.98
N GLU A 51 -16.73 0.25 36.75
CA GLU A 51 -16.00 -0.47 37.78
C GLU A 51 -14.50 -0.58 37.45
N GLY A 52 -13.66 -0.73 38.48
CA GLY A 52 -12.21 -0.90 38.35
C GLY A 52 -11.43 0.42 38.19
N ARG A 53 -10.18 0.32 37.71
CA ARG A 53 -9.31 1.50 37.56
C ARG A 53 -9.85 2.43 36.46
N PRO A 54 -9.93 3.75 36.71
CA PRO A 54 -10.31 4.73 35.70
C PRO A 54 -9.43 4.66 34.45
N PRO A 55 -9.98 4.98 33.26
CA PRO A 55 -9.22 5.02 32.01
C PRO A 55 -8.25 6.22 31.98
N TYR A 56 -7.25 6.13 31.12
CA TYR A 56 -6.44 7.30 30.73
C TYR A 56 -7.18 8.08 29.66
N ARG A 57 -6.98 9.40 29.59
CA ARG A 57 -7.53 10.22 28.51
C ARG A 57 -6.84 9.88 27.19
N SER A 58 -7.60 9.93 26.11
CA SER A 58 -7.09 9.66 24.76
C SER A 58 -6.01 10.66 24.34
N SER A 59 -6.09 11.90 24.81
CA SER A 59 -5.07 12.94 24.55
C SER A 59 -3.71 12.56 25.13
N ASP A 60 -3.65 12.13 26.40
CA ASP A 60 -2.41 11.68 27.05
C ASP A 60 -1.80 10.49 26.30
N MET A 61 -2.63 9.53 25.90
CA MET A 61 -2.16 8.36 25.15
C MET A 61 -1.69 8.72 23.73
N LEU A 62 -2.32 9.69 23.07
CA LEU A 62 -1.89 10.20 21.76
C LEU A 62 -0.56 10.96 21.87
N LYS A 63 -0.39 11.82 22.89
CA LYS A 63 0.87 12.53 23.18
C LYS A 63 2.03 11.55 23.31
N LEU A 64 1.84 10.46 24.07
CA LEU A 64 2.84 9.41 24.22
C LEU A 64 3.25 8.77 22.87
N TYR A 65 2.27 8.50 21.99
CA TYR A 65 2.56 7.92 20.67
C TYR A 65 3.32 8.87 19.75
N LEU A 66 2.91 10.14 19.67
CA LEU A 66 3.56 11.14 18.82
C LEU A 66 4.99 11.42 19.28
N TYR A 67 5.20 11.58 20.59
CA TYR A 67 6.54 11.69 21.17
C TYR A 67 7.38 10.45 20.87
N GLY A 68 6.79 9.26 21.05
CA GLY A 68 7.46 7.98 20.83
C GLY A 68 7.91 7.77 19.39
N TYR A 69 7.06 8.10 18.41
CA TYR A 69 7.40 7.95 17.00
C TYR A 69 8.57 8.84 16.57
N LYS A 70 8.62 10.09 17.04
CA LYS A 70 9.76 10.99 16.80
C LYS A 70 11.06 10.45 17.40
N ASN A 71 10.99 9.90 18.61
CA ASN A 71 12.14 9.42 19.37
C ASN A 71 12.47 7.92 19.15
N LYS A 72 11.87 7.29 18.12
CA LYS A 72 12.08 5.87 17.78
C LYS A 72 11.68 4.88 18.90
N LEU A 73 10.86 5.31 19.86
CA LEU A 73 10.27 4.47 20.91
C LEU A 73 8.99 3.82 20.38
N ARG A 74 9.13 2.71 19.65
CA ARG A 74 8.01 2.12 18.89
C ARG A 74 7.25 1.02 19.63
N SER A 75 7.89 0.32 20.55
CA SER A 75 7.22 -0.74 21.30
C SER A 75 6.47 -0.19 22.52
N SER A 76 5.32 -0.77 22.83
CA SER A 76 4.55 -0.37 24.01
C SER A 76 5.31 -0.56 25.33
N ARG A 77 6.25 -1.52 25.38
CA ARG A 77 7.15 -1.71 26.54
C ARG A 77 8.19 -0.61 26.67
N GLN A 78 8.77 -0.15 25.55
CA GLN A 78 9.67 1.01 25.56
C GLN A 78 8.93 2.28 25.98
N LEU A 79 7.70 2.47 25.50
CA LEU A 79 6.86 3.61 25.92
C LEU A 79 6.52 3.54 27.41
N GLU A 80 6.11 2.38 27.92
CA GLU A 80 5.87 2.19 29.36
C GLU A 80 7.13 2.50 30.19
N HIS A 81 8.29 2.02 29.73
CA HIS A 81 9.56 2.30 30.41
C HIS A 81 9.89 3.80 30.38
N ALA A 82 9.69 4.47 29.24
CA ALA A 82 9.89 5.91 29.11
C ALA A 82 9.02 6.72 30.08
N CYS A 83 7.77 6.32 30.33
CA CYS A 83 6.93 6.94 31.36
C CYS A 83 7.51 6.87 32.79
N LYS A 84 8.53 6.04 33.04
CA LYS A 84 9.17 5.87 34.35
C LYS A 84 10.50 6.61 34.46
N VAL A 85 11.24 6.77 33.35
CA VAL A 85 12.64 7.23 33.38
C VAL A 85 12.94 8.44 32.50
N ASN A 86 12.08 8.78 31.54
CA ASN A 86 12.30 9.89 30.63
C ASN A 86 11.56 11.14 31.15
N LEU A 87 12.33 12.18 31.48
CA LEU A 87 11.81 13.41 32.08
C LEU A 87 10.81 14.15 31.17
N GLU A 88 11.07 14.18 29.85
CA GLU A 88 10.14 14.80 28.89
C GLU A 88 8.81 14.04 28.83
N VAL A 89 8.84 12.71 28.89
CA VAL A 89 7.61 11.89 28.89
C VAL A 89 6.86 12.02 30.22
N ILE A 90 7.58 12.09 31.34
CA ILE A 90 7.00 12.31 32.66
C ILE A 90 6.30 13.67 32.69
N TRP A 91 6.94 14.72 32.17
CA TRP A 91 6.34 16.04 32.01
C TRP A 91 5.10 15.99 31.11
N LEU A 92 5.25 15.43 29.90
CA LEU A 92 4.20 15.38 28.87
C LEU A 92 2.94 14.64 29.34
N LEU A 93 3.12 13.58 30.14
CA LEU A 93 2.02 12.79 30.69
C LEU A 93 1.67 13.14 32.12
N LYS A 94 2.23 14.21 32.69
CA LYS A 94 1.94 14.64 34.07
C LYS A 94 2.12 13.50 35.09
N GLY A 95 3.15 12.67 34.88
CA GLY A 95 3.48 11.52 35.73
C GLY A 95 2.66 10.25 35.50
N LEU A 96 1.74 10.23 34.53
CA LEU A 96 0.95 9.03 34.22
C LEU A 96 1.83 7.89 33.68
N ARG A 97 1.53 6.66 34.13
CA ARG A 97 2.30 5.44 33.81
C ARG A 97 1.40 4.34 33.26
N PRO A 98 0.88 4.50 32.02
CA PRO A 98 0.10 3.46 31.38
C PRO A 98 0.96 2.21 31.15
N SER A 99 0.37 1.03 31.38
CA SER A 99 1.07 -0.23 31.11
C SER A 99 1.19 -0.49 29.61
N ALA A 100 2.18 -1.28 29.20
CA ALA A 100 2.38 -1.66 27.80
C ALA A 100 1.12 -2.28 27.16
N ARG A 101 0.28 -2.97 27.95
CA ARG A 101 -1.02 -3.48 27.48
C ARG A 101 -1.95 -2.31 27.13
N LYS A 102 -2.18 -1.37 28.04
CA LYS A 102 -3.08 -0.22 27.80
C LYS A 102 -2.62 0.62 26.61
N ILE A 103 -1.31 0.84 26.47
CA ILE A 103 -0.71 1.52 25.32
C ILE A 103 -1.06 0.79 24.01
N ALA A 104 -0.83 -0.53 23.95
CA ALA A 104 -1.10 -1.30 22.74
C ALA A 104 -2.59 -1.35 22.36
N TYR A 105 -3.49 -1.51 23.33
CA TYR A 105 -4.93 -1.52 23.10
C TYR A 105 -5.43 -0.17 22.59
N PHE A 106 -4.95 0.94 23.16
CA PHE A 106 -5.33 2.29 22.71
C PHE A 106 -5.09 2.47 21.20
N ARG A 107 -3.90 2.10 20.69
CA ARG A 107 -3.61 2.19 19.25
C ARG A 107 -4.50 1.27 18.41
N LYS A 108 -4.76 0.05 18.90
CA LYS A 108 -5.60 -0.94 18.19
C LYS A 108 -7.03 -0.42 18.04
N GLU A 109 -7.60 0.12 19.11
CA GLU A 109 -9.00 0.55 19.18
C GLU A 109 -9.25 1.89 18.47
N ASN A 110 -8.21 2.73 18.36
CA ASN A 110 -8.33 4.10 17.81
C ASN A 110 -7.68 4.26 16.42
N ALA A 111 -7.42 3.17 15.68
CA ALA A 111 -6.72 3.24 14.39
C ALA A 111 -7.34 4.24 13.39
N LYS A 112 -8.68 4.31 13.32
CA LYS A 112 -9.39 5.30 12.50
C LYS A 112 -9.15 6.73 12.98
N ALA A 113 -9.15 6.96 14.29
CA ALA A 113 -8.91 8.27 14.88
C ALA A 113 -7.48 8.77 14.64
N PHE A 114 -6.48 7.88 14.64
CA PHE A 114 -5.11 8.22 14.20
C PHE A 114 -5.08 8.69 12.73
N LYS A 115 -5.84 8.03 11.84
CA LYS A 115 -5.95 8.46 10.44
C LYS A 115 -6.62 9.85 10.34
N MET A 116 -7.66 10.10 11.13
CA MET A 116 -8.34 11.41 11.15
C MET A 116 -7.45 12.51 11.72
N ALA A 117 -6.70 12.24 12.80
CA ALA A 117 -5.73 13.19 13.35
C ALA A 117 -4.64 13.56 12.33
N PHE A 118 -4.14 12.60 11.56
CA PHE A 118 -3.20 12.88 10.47
C PHE A 118 -3.84 13.75 9.37
N ARG A 119 -5.08 13.44 8.96
CA ARG A 119 -5.80 14.26 7.96
C ARG A 119 -6.03 15.68 8.46
N TYR A 120 -6.41 15.86 9.73
CA TYR A 120 -6.58 17.16 10.35
C TYR A 120 -5.26 17.96 10.34
N PHE A 121 -4.14 17.31 10.66
CA PHE A 121 -2.83 17.93 10.55
C PHE A 121 -2.51 18.41 9.13
N VAL A 122 -2.84 17.62 8.11
CA VAL A 122 -2.64 18.00 6.70
C VAL A 122 -3.49 19.21 6.31
N VAL A 123 -4.73 19.29 6.80
CA VAL A 123 -5.59 20.48 6.60
C VAL A 123 -4.99 21.70 7.29
N LEU A 124 -4.52 21.58 8.53
CA LEU A 124 -3.82 22.69 9.22
C LEU A 124 -2.60 23.17 8.43
N LEU A 125 -1.81 22.26 7.89
CA LEU A 125 -0.66 22.61 7.05
C LEU A 125 -1.08 23.35 5.77
N LYS A 126 -2.24 23.01 5.21
CA LYS A 126 -2.82 23.75 4.08
C LYS A 126 -3.24 25.16 4.50
N ASP A 127 -3.93 25.29 5.63
CA ASP A 127 -4.39 26.59 6.16
C ASP A 127 -3.21 27.52 6.53
N TRP A 128 -2.07 26.94 6.91
CA TRP A 128 -0.81 27.67 7.12
C TRP A 128 0.02 27.86 5.85
N GLU A 129 -0.54 27.57 4.68
CA GLU A 129 0.09 27.70 3.37
C GLU A 129 1.39 26.86 3.21
N LEU A 130 1.59 25.85 4.05
CA LEU A 130 2.70 24.89 3.94
C LEU A 130 2.41 23.78 2.93
N ILE A 131 1.13 23.54 2.63
CA ILE A 131 0.66 22.66 1.56
C ILE A 131 -0.20 23.49 0.60
N GLU A 132 0.15 23.51 -0.67
CA GLU A 132 -0.62 24.22 -1.70
C GLU A 132 -1.71 23.33 -2.31
N GLY A 133 -1.39 22.05 -2.54
CA GLY A 133 -2.32 21.08 -3.11
C GLY A 133 -2.46 21.16 -4.62
N GLU A 134 -1.79 22.10 -5.31
CA GLU A 134 -1.84 22.18 -6.77
C GLU A 134 -1.17 20.97 -7.42
N THR A 135 -0.01 20.56 -6.89
CA THR A 135 0.80 19.48 -7.46
C THR A 135 1.12 18.42 -6.42
N ILE A 136 0.55 17.23 -6.59
CA ILE A 136 0.78 16.08 -5.71
C ILE A 136 1.57 14.98 -6.44
N ALA A 137 2.77 14.69 -5.94
CA ALA A 137 3.52 13.51 -6.37
C ALA A 137 3.00 12.27 -5.63
N ILE A 138 2.75 11.17 -6.35
CA ILE A 138 2.31 9.90 -5.77
C ILE A 138 3.37 8.85 -6.09
N ASP A 139 3.91 8.24 -5.04
CA ASP A 139 4.91 7.19 -5.13
C ASP A 139 4.67 6.08 -4.10
N SER A 140 5.24 4.91 -4.34
CA SER A 140 5.11 3.75 -3.47
C SER A 140 6.43 3.43 -2.76
N PHE A 141 6.33 2.93 -1.53
CA PHE A 141 7.47 2.39 -0.81
C PHE A 141 7.07 1.19 0.03
N LYS A 142 8.05 0.32 0.29
CA LYS A 142 7.80 -0.98 0.93
C LYS A 142 8.20 -0.95 2.40
N ILE A 143 7.28 -1.34 3.26
CA ILE A 143 7.52 -1.50 4.69
C ILE A 143 7.41 -2.98 5.06
N ARG A 144 8.34 -3.48 5.87
CA ARG A 144 8.26 -4.85 6.38
C ARG A 144 7.11 -4.98 7.38
N ALA A 145 6.32 -6.04 7.21
CA ALA A 145 5.27 -6.40 8.16
C ALA A 145 5.84 -7.26 9.28
N GLN A 146 5.05 -7.46 10.34
CA GLN A 146 5.38 -8.42 11.40
C GLN A 146 4.91 -9.84 10.99
N ASN A 147 5.36 -10.34 9.84
CA ASN A 147 5.04 -11.69 9.39
C ASN A 147 6.24 -12.33 8.68
N ALA A 148 6.56 -13.58 9.04
CA ALA A 148 7.62 -14.33 8.40
C ALA A 148 7.11 -14.98 7.09
N LEU A 149 7.98 -15.13 6.08
CA LEU A 149 7.64 -15.82 4.82
C LEU A 149 7.07 -17.23 5.03
N LYS A 150 7.55 -17.94 6.06
CA LYS A 150 7.04 -19.26 6.44
C LYS A 150 5.57 -19.22 6.89
N ASN A 151 5.11 -18.10 7.44
CA ASN A 151 3.75 -17.84 7.91
C ASN A 151 2.87 -17.10 6.89
N ASN A 152 3.32 -16.99 5.63
CA ASN A 152 2.50 -16.52 4.51
C ASN A 152 2.17 -17.68 3.57
N PHE A 153 0.90 -17.86 3.22
CA PHE A 153 0.41 -19.01 2.46
C PHE A 153 -0.34 -18.57 1.22
N ASN A 154 -0.14 -19.32 0.13
CA ASN A 154 -0.95 -19.29 -1.08
C ASN A 154 -1.34 -20.74 -1.41
N GLN A 155 -2.29 -20.93 -2.33
CA GLN A 155 -2.80 -22.27 -2.66
C GLN A 155 -1.65 -23.26 -2.99
N LYS A 156 -0.73 -22.86 -3.87
CA LYS A 156 0.43 -23.69 -4.25
C LYS A 156 1.30 -24.12 -3.06
N LYS A 157 1.47 -23.25 -2.05
CA LYS A 157 2.25 -23.57 -0.86
C LYS A 157 1.49 -24.51 0.07
N ILE A 158 0.17 -24.34 0.18
CA ILE A 158 -0.71 -25.25 0.93
C ILE A 158 -0.66 -26.63 0.29
N ASP A 159 -0.85 -26.74 -1.03
CA ASP A 159 -0.81 -28.00 -1.78
C ASP A 159 0.50 -28.75 -1.52
N ARG A 160 1.65 -28.06 -1.66
CA ARG A 160 2.98 -28.64 -1.37
C ARG A 160 3.11 -29.17 0.05
N HIS A 161 2.56 -28.47 1.05
CA HIS A 161 2.59 -28.94 2.42
C HIS A 161 1.68 -30.14 2.65
N VAL A 162 0.49 -30.16 2.04
CA VAL A 162 -0.44 -31.29 2.09
C VAL A 162 0.16 -32.52 1.41
N ASP A 163 0.77 -32.37 0.23
CA ASP A 163 1.43 -33.44 -0.50
C ASP A 163 2.61 -34.03 0.28
N TYR A 164 3.46 -33.16 0.87
CA TYR A 164 4.54 -33.60 1.74
C TYR A 164 4.02 -34.42 2.93
N ILE A 165 2.92 -33.98 3.55
CA ILE A 165 2.31 -34.70 4.67
C ILE A 165 1.73 -36.04 4.21
N ASN A 166 1.05 -36.09 3.06
CA ASN A 166 0.52 -37.33 2.50
C ASN A 166 1.64 -38.35 2.25
N ASN A 167 2.76 -37.91 1.66
CA ASN A 167 3.92 -38.76 1.42
C ASN A 167 4.53 -39.29 2.73
N LYS A 168 4.60 -38.46 3.78
CA LYS A 168 5.09 -38.89 5.10
C LYS A 168 4.15 -39.87 5.79
N ILE A 169 2.84 -39.68 5.65
CA ILE A 169 1.85 -40.63 6.18
C ILE A 169 1.99 -41.98 5.45
N LEU A 170 2.16 -41.97 4.13
CA LEU A 170 2.37 -43.19 3.35
C LEU A 170 3.65 -43.92 3.77
N GLU A 171 4.75 -43.18 3.96
CA GLU A 171 6.01 -43.74 4.48
C GLU A 171 5.83 -44.41 5.84
N TYR A 172 5.10 -43.79 6.77
CA TYR A 172 4.79 -44.37 8.07
C TYR A 172 3.84 -45.56 8.00
N GLN A 173 2.87 -45.55 7.07
CA GLN A 173 2.00 -46.71 6.83
C GLN A 173 2.81 -47.91 6.33
N ASN A 174 3.73 -47.70 5.39
CA ASN A 174 4.62 -48.76 4.92
C ASN A 174 5.53 -49.29 6.03
N GLN A 175 5.97 -48.43 6.97
CA GLN A 175 6.75 -48.87 8.13
C GLN A 175 5.94 -49.73 9.09
N LEU A 176 4.64 -49.42 9.28
CA LEU A 176 3.73 -50.25 10.08
C LEU A 176 3.57 -51.66 9.49
N ASP A 177 3.55 -51.76 8.15
CA ASP A 177 3.44 -53.06 7.47
C ASP A 177 4.71 -53.94 7.62
N THR A 178 5.83 -53.35 8.04
CA THR A 178 7.14 -54.02 8.19
C THR A 178 7.65 -54.15 9.64
N GLY A 179 6.93 -53.60 10.63
CA GLY A 179 7.40 -53.50 12.01
C GLY A 179 7.04 -54.72 12.87
N ASP A 180 8.05 -55.35 13.50
CA ASP A 180 7.89 -56.61 14.25
C ASP A 180 7.68 -56.43 15.79
N THR A 181 7.71 -55.21 16.35
CA THR A 181 7.50 -54.97 17.79
C THR A 181 6.40 -53.95 18.11
N ASP A 182 5.60 -54.23 19.16
CA ASP A 182 4.45 -53.39 19.57
C ASP A 182 4.82 -51.95 19.96
N LEU A 183 6.02 -51.74 20.51
CA LEU A 183 6.52 -50.41 20.90
C LEU A 183 6.77 -49.52 19.67
N ASP A 184 7.29 -50.08 18.58
CA ASP A 184 7.53 -49.34 17.32
C ASP A 184 6.21 -48.98 16.62
N ILE A 185 5.22 -49.89 16.64
CA ILE A 185 3.89 -49.67 16.06
C ILE A 185 3.20 -48.46 16.73
N GLN A 186 3.22 -48.39 18.06
CA GLN A 186 2.59 -47.30 18.80
C GLN A 186 3.26 -45.95 18.52
N GLU A 187 4.59 -45.90 18.41
CA GLU A 187 5.31 -44.67 18.08
C GLU A 187 4.99 -44.19 16.65
N ILE A 188 4.93 -45.10 15.68
CA ILE A 188 4.60 -44.77 14.29
C ILE A 188 3.14 -44.29 14.18
N GLN A 189 2.20 -44.92 14.90
CA GLN A 189 0.81 -44.46 14.96
C GLN A 189 0.71 -43.04 15.52
N ASN A 190 1.47 -42.72 16.58
CA ASN A 190 1.53 -41.36 17.14
C ASN A 190 2.08 -40.35 16.10
N LYS A 191 3.10 -40.73 15.31
CA LYS A 191 3.62 -39.90 14.20
C LYS A 191 2.57 -39.68 13.11
N ILE A 192 1.76 -40.69 12.76
CA ILE A 192 0.66 -40.55 11.80
C ILE A 192 -0.41 -39.58 12.33
N VAL A 193 -0.82 -39.72 13.58
CA VAL A 193 -1.78 -38.80 14.23
C VAL A 193 -1.23 -37.37 14.21
N TYR A 194 0.03 -37.17 14.57
CA TYR A 194 0.69 -35.87 14.50
C TYR A 194 0.66 -35.27 13.08
N GLN A 195 0.97 -36.06 12.05
CA GLN A 195 0.89 -35.60 10.66
C GLN A 195 -0.55 -35.26 10.23
N LYS A 196 -1.55 -36.04 10.66
CA LYS A 196 -2.98 -35.76 10.40
C LYS A 196 -3.41 -34.43 11.04
N THR A 197 -3.07 -34.18 12.31
CA THR A 197 -3.37 -32.88 12.96
C THR A 197 -2.69 -31.70 12.25
N LYS A 198 -1.47 -31.89 11.72
CA LYS A 198 -0.77 -30.88 10.93
C LYS A 198 -1.46 -30.63 9.58
N LYS A 199 -2.00 -31.68 8.95
CA LYS A 199 -2.78 -31.58 7.71
C LYS A 199 -4.04 -30.77 7.92
N GLU A 200 -4.76 -31.01 9.02
CA GLU A 200 -5.96 -30.24 9.40
C GLU A 200 -5.66 -28.76 9.55
N LYS A 201 -4.54 -28.39 10.17
CA LYS A 201 -4.11 -26.97 10.24
C LYS A 201 -4.00 -26.32 8.87
N TYR A 202 -3.41 -27.01 7.89
CA TYR A 202 -3.30 -26.48 6.52
C TYR A 202 -4.65 -26.45 5.78
N ARG A 203 -5.55 -27.40 6.04
CA ARG A 203 -6.92 -27.36 5.51
C ARG A 203 -7.73 -26.20 6.08
N ASN A 204 -7.55 -25.86 7.36
CA ASN A 204 -8.18 -24.67 7.93
C ASN A 204 -7.67 -23.39 7.28
N ILE A 205 -6.35 -23.28 7.06
CA ILE A 205 -5.75 -22.15 6.32
C ILE A 205 -6.27 -22.08 4.88
N GLU A 206 -6.48 -23.23 4.23
CA GLU A 206 -7.07 -23.31 2.88
C GLU A 206 -8.51 -22.82 2.86
N GLN A 207 -9.33 -23.20 3.84
CA GLN A 207 -10.69 -22.69 3.99
C GLN A 207 -10.69 -21.18 4.20
N GLU A 208 -9.85 -20.66 5.10
CA GLU A 208 -9.68 -19.21 5.31
C GLU A 208 -9.25 -18.49 4.02
N LEU A 209 -8.34 -19.08 3.24
CA LEU A 209 -7.91 -18.53 1.96
C LEU A 209 -9.06 -18.47 0.94
N GLN A 210 -9.89 -19.51 0.87
CA GLN A 210 -11.05 -19.55 -0.02
C GLN A 210 -12.15 -18.59 0.42
N THR A 211 -12.47 -18.54 1.72
CA THR A 211 -13.49 -17.65 2.28
C THR A 211 -13.10 -16.18 2.14
N SER A 212 -11.82 -15.84 2.29
CA SER A 212 -11.34 -14.46 2.10
C SER A 212 -11.36 -14.00 0.64
N GLY A 213 -11.37 -14.92 -0.33
CA GLY A 213 -11.27 -14.60 -1.76
C GLY A 213 -9.90 -14.03 -2.17
N GLU A 214 -8.92 -14.05 -1.28
CA GLU A 214 -7.59 -13.51 -1.47
C GLU A 214 -6.66 -14.54 -2.13
N ARG A 215 -5.60 -14.05 -2.79
CA ARG A 215 -4.59 -14.94 -3.40
C ARG A 215 -3.59 -15.49 -2.39
N GLN A 216 -3.49 -14.87 -1.22
CA GLN A 216 -2.57 -15.25 -0.15
C GLN A 216 -3.11 -14.82 1.22
N ILE A 217 -2.66 -15.49 2.27
CA ILE A 217 -2.98 -15.19 3.66
C ILE A 217 -1.72 -15.13 4.53
N SER A 218 -1.64 -14.12 5.39
CA SER A 218 -0.57 -13.92 6.37
C SER A 218 -1.12 -14.21 7.77
N LEU A 219 -0.48 -15.11 8.52
CA LEU A 219 -1.04 -15.55 9.81
C LEU A 219 -0.82 -14.57 10.96
N THR A 220 0.30 -13.84 10.97
CA THR A 220 0.61 -12.91 12.08
C THR A 220 0.09 -11.50 11.82
N ASP A 221 0.10 -11.09 10.55
CA ASP A 221 -0.30 -9.76 10.11
C ASP A 221 -1.22 -9.91 8.88
N PRO A 222 -2.54 -10.10 9.07
CA PRO A 222 -3.47 -10.51 8.01
C PRO A 222 -3.55 -9.55 6.82
N ASP A 223 -3.24 -8.28 7.03
CA ASP A 223 -3.27 -7.24 5.99
C ASP A 223 -1.98 -7.25 5.14
N ALA A 224 -0.92 -7.89 5.63
CA ALA A 224 0.35 -7.95 4.93
C ALA A 224 0.32 -8.93 3.75
N ARG A 225 1.13 -8.62 2.74
CA ARG A 225 1.20 -9.38 1.49
C ARG A 225 2.66 -9.66 1.11
N SER A 226 2.91 -10.69 0.31
CA SER A 226 4.23 -10.89 -0.29
C SER A 226 4.54 -9.75 -1.27
N VAL A 227 5.59 -9.00 -0.99
CA VAL A 227 6.08 -7.88 -1.79
C VAL A 227 7.54 -8.13 -2.20
N VAL A 228 7.90 -7.69 -3.40
CA VAL A 228 9.27 -7.77 -3.90
C VAL A 228 10.05 -6.57 -3.37
N LEU A 229 10.91 -6.77 -2.39
CA LEU A 229 11.55 -5.67 -1.66
C LEU A 229 12.74 -5.08 -2.43
N HIS A 230 13.61 -5.93 -2.99
CA HIS A 230 14.70 -5.52 -3.85
C HIS A 230 15.05 -6.63 -4.85
N ARG A 231 15.09 -6.32 -6.15
CA ARG A 231 15.32 -7.28 -7.26
C ARG A 231 14.38 -8.49 -7.17
N ASN A 232 14.88 -9.63 -6.68
CA ASN A 232 14.18 -10.91 -6.56
C ASN A 232 13.94 -11.34 -5.10
N ILE A 233 14.26 -10.49 -4.12
CA ILE A 233 14.05 -10.80 -2.71
C ILE A 233 12.59 -10.51 -2.36
N ILE A 234 11.83 -11.59 -2.15
CA ILE A 234 10.44 -11.53 -1.68
C ILE A 234 10.45 -11.46 -0.16
N ASN A 235 9.64 -10.56 0.40
CA ASN A 235 9.38 -10.48 1.84
C ASN A 235 7.88 -10.26 2.06
N VAL A 236 7.42 -10.40 3.30
CA VAL A 236 6.04 -10.07 3.67
C VAL A 236 6.01 -8.64 4.21
N GLY A 237 5.14 -7.81 3.64
CA GLY A 237 5.12 -6.39 3.93
C GLY A 237 3.91 -5.68 3.34
N TYR A 238 3.98 -4.36 3.42
CA TYR A 238 3.02 -3.43 2.83
C TYR A 238 3.69 -2.66 1.71
N ASN A 239 2.92 -2.37 0.67
CA ASN A 239 3.34 -1.52 -0.42
C ASN A 239 2.59 -0.19 -0.30
N VAL A 240 3.12 0.67 0.55
CA VAL A 240 2.46 1.90 0.96
C VAL A 240 2.55 2.91 -0.17
N GLN A 241 1.40 3.41 -0.60
CA GLN A 241 1.27 4.52 -1.53
C GLN A 241 1.23 5.80 -0.70
N ALA A 242 1.98 6.82 -1.11
CA ALA A 242 1.98 8.12 -0.44
C ALA A 242 1.88 9.27 -1.44
N GLY A 243 1.04 10.24 -1.10
CA GLY A 243 0.96 11.53 -1.78
C GLY A 243 1.83 12.56 -1.06
N CYS A 244 2.55 13.37 -1.83
CA CYS A 244 3.45 14.41 -1.34
C CYS A 244 3.23 15.71 -2.13
N ASP A 245 3.08 16.82 -1.42
CA ASP A 245 2.91 18.15 -2.01
C ASP A 245 4.24 18.71 -2.57
N ALA A 246 4.18 19.38 -3.72
CA ALA A 246 5.37 19.84 -4.40
C ALA A 246 6.08 21.03 -3.74
N LYS A 247 5.38 21.88 -2.97
CA LYS A 247 5.91 23.16 -2.44
C LYS A 247 6.97 22.93 -1.37
N HIS A 248 6.64 22.18 -0.33
CA HIS A 248 7.54 21.89 0.79
C HIS A 248 7.82 20.40 1.00
N LYS A 249 7.41 19.54 0.05
CA LYS A 249 7.62 18.08 0.10
C LYS A 249 7.00 17.43 1.34
N LEU A 250 5.81 17.90 1.72
CA LEU A 250 5.07 17.40 2.87
C LEU A 250 4.10 16.29 2.46
N PHE A 251 4.00 15.26 3.30
CA PHE A 251 3.05 14.16 3.08
C PHE A 251 1.61 14.63 3.23
N VAL A 252 0.76 14.24 2.27
CA VAL A 252 -0.65 14.62 2.20
C VAL A 252 -1.55 13.44 2.59
N ASN A 253 -1.35 12.29 1.95
CA ASN A 253 -2.15 11.11 2.20
C ASN A 253 -1.36 9.82 2.02
N ASN A 254 -1.89 8.74 2.56
CA ASN A 254 -1.31 7.41 2.41
C ASN A 254 -2.40 6.33 2.32
N ASP A 255 -2.03 5.26 1.64
CA ASP A 255 -2.79 4.00 1.59
C ASP A 255 -1.80 2.84 1.73
N THR A 256 -2.13 1.85 2.55
CA THR A 256 -1.32 0.63 2.68
C THR A 256 -1.29 -0.21 1.41
N GLY A 257 -2.17 0.12 0.45
CA GLY A 257 -2.12 -0.35 -0.94
C GLY A 257 -2.41 -1.83 -1.09
N THR A 258 -2.26 -2.31 -2.32
CA THR A 258 -2.28 -3.75 -2.65
C THR A 258 -0.88 -4.20 -3.08
N VAL A 259 -0.73 -5.42 -3.59
CA VAL A 259 0.59 -5.98 -3.99
C VAL A 259 1.33 -5.10 -5.02
N ASN A 260 0.63 -4.27 -5.80
CA ASN A 260 1.24 -3.38 -6.78
C ASN A 260 0.50 -2.04 -6.91
N ASP A 261 1.15 -1.10 -7.61
CA ASP A 261 0.74 0.32 -7.70
C ASP A 261 -0.21 0.59 -8.88
N THR A 262 -0.46 -0.41 -9.72
CA THR A 262 -1.15 -0.27 -11.02
C THR A 262 -2.53 0.37 -10.93
N HIS A 263 -3.19 0.21 -9.77
CA HIS A 263 -4.54 0.67 -9.50
C HIS A 263 -4.63 1.80 -8.46
N ALA A 264 -3.49 2.30 -7.99
CA ALA A 264 -3.43 3.25 -6.88
C ALA A 264 -3.58 4.72 -7.29
N LEU A 265 -3.39 5.05 -8.58
CA LEU A 265 -3.38 6.44 -9.06
C LEU A 265 -4.66 7.21 -8.70
N SER A 266 -5.82 6.77 -9.22
CA SER A 266 -7.04 7.54 -9.04
C SER A 266 -7.56 7.54 -7.60
N PRO A 267 -7.51 6.43 -6.81
CA PRO A 267 -7.90 6.48 -5.40
C PRO A 267 -7.06 7.48 -4.58
N MET A 268 -5.73 7.44 -4.73
CA MET A 268 -4.82 8.34 -4.02
C MET A 268 -5.02 9.80 -4.43
N ALA A 269 -5.20 10.06 -5.73
CA ALA A 269 -5.40 11.40 -6.23
C ALA A 269 -6.76 11.99 -5.81
N LEU A 270 -7.84 11.19 -5.84
CA LEU A 270 -9.16 11.64 -5.39
C LEU A 270 -9.17 11.92 -3.88
N ASP A 271 -8.57 11.04 -3.07
CA ASP A 271 -8.46 11.24 -1.63
C ASP A 271 -7.66 12.50 -1.28
N ALA A 272 -6.56 12.77 -1.98
CA ALA A 272 -5.77 13.99 -1.79
C ALA A 272 -6.57 15.24 -2.22
N LYS A 273 -7.25 15.18 -3.37
CA LYS A 273 -8.09 16.28 -3.88
C LYS A 273 -9.20 16.63 -2.88
N GLU A 274 -9.90 15.62 -2.36
CA GLU A 274 -10.97 15.78 -1.38
C GLU A 274 -10.44 16.32 -0.05
N LEU A 275 -9.36 15.73 0.47
CA LEU A 275 -8.73 16.17 1.73
C LEU A 275 -8.30 17.63 1.66
N LEU A 276 -7.71 18.04 0.55
CA LEU A 276 -7.24 19.40 0.34
C LEU A 276 -8.33 20.33 -0.19
N GLY A 277 -9.56 19.87 -0.43
CA GLY A 277 -10.65 20.70 -0.93
C GLY A 277 -10.31 21.44 -2.24
N MET A 278 -9.58 20.79 -3.15
CA MET A 278 -9.13 21.40 -4.41
C MET A 278 -10.14 21.13 -5.52
N GLU A 279 -10.46 22.13 -6.34
CA GLU A 279 -11.31 21.93 -7.54
C GLU A 279 -10.52 21.30 -8.70
N LYS A 280 -9.28 21.75 -8.88
CA LYS A 280 -8.33 21.25 -9.86
C LYS A 280 -7.02 20.89 -9.17
N MET A 281 -6.40 19.80 -9.62
CA MET A 281 -5.15 19.31 -9.06
C MET A 281 -4.32 18.64 -10.16
N ARG A 282 -3.00 18.67 -10.05
CA ARG A 282 -2.07 17.96 -10.93
C ARG A 282 -1.42 16.83 -10.15
N THR A 283 -1.17 15.70 -10.81
CA THR A 283 -0.46 14.59 -10.18
C THR A 283 0.78 14.20 -10.94
N LEU A 284 1.84 13.84 -10.21
CA LEU A 284 3.12 13.39 -10.75
C LEU A 284 3.35 11.94 -10.33
N THR A 285 3.49 11.02 -11.28
CA THR A 285 3.65 9.58 -10.99
C THR A 285 4.64 8.86 -11.90
N ASP A 286 5.16 7.74 -11.41
CA ASP A 286 6.03 6.86 -12.19
C ASP A 286 5.24 6.00 -13.19
N LYS A 287 5.95 5.09 -13.88
CA LYS A 287 5.37 4.19 -14.87
C LYS A 287 4.44 3.14 -14.24
N GLY A 288 4.60 2.79 -12.97
CA GLY A 288 3.75 1.84 -12.25
C GLY A 288 2.29 2.28 -12.26
N TYR A 289 2.04 3.57 -12.05
CA TYR A 289 0.70 4.18 -11.96
C TYR A 289 -0.01 4.39 -13.31
N THR A 290 0.69 4.23 -14.44
CA THR A 290 0.13 4.55 -15.76
C THR A 290 -0.88 3.50 -16.20
N THR A 291 -2.14 3.70 -15.87
CA THR A 291 -3.25 2.85 -16.31
C THR A 291 -4.34 3.70 -16.92
N ALA A 292 -4.69 3.41 -18.19
CA ALA A 292 -5.61 4.20 -19.00
C ALA A 292 -6.92 4.56 -18.28
N LYS A 293 -7.54 3.57 -17.62
CA LYS A 293 -8.77 3.76 -16.83
C LYS A 293 -8.58 4.78 -15.69
N HIS A 294 -7.45 4.74 -14.99
CA HIS A 294 -7.20 5.65 -13.86
C HIS A 294 -6.86 7.06 -14.32
N LEU A 295 -6.14 7.20 -15.44
CA LEU A 295 -5.91 8.51 -16.07
C LEU A 295 -7.23 9.18 -16.47
N GLU A 296 -8.13 8.43 -17.12
CA GLU A 296 -9.47 8.90 -17.49
C GLU A 296 -10.29 9.35 -16.25
N ILE A 297 -10.28 8.55 -15.18
CA ILE A 297 -10.97 8.90 -13.93
C ILE A 297 -10.40 10.20 -13.35
N CYS A 298 -9.07 10.36 -13.35
CA CYS A 298 -8.44 11.60 -12.87
C CYS A 298 -8.93 12.80 -13.70
N THR A 299 -8.81 12.72 -15.03
CA THR A 299 -9.19 13.81 -15.95
C THR A 299 -10.66 14.21 -15.76
N LYS A 300 -11.58 13.24 -15.66
CA LYS A 300 -13.01 13.49 -15.42
C LYS A 300 -13.31 14.17 -14.09
N ASN A 301 -12.45 14.00 -13.10
CA ASN A 301 -12.59 14.61 -11.79
C ASN A 301 -11.69 15.84 -11.63
N GLY A 302 -11.33 16.54 -12.72
CA GLY A 302 -10.54 17.78 -12.65
C GLY A 302 -9.09 17.58 -12.20
N ILE A 303 -8.59 16.34 -12.22
CA ILE A 303 -7.21 16.02 -11.90
C ILE A 303 -6.44 15.83 -13.20
N THR A 304 -5.32 16.54 -13.36
CA THR A 304 -4.46 16.46 -14.54
C THR A 304 -3.26 15.55 -14.25
N PRO A 305 -3.27 14.28 -14.71
CA PRO A 305 -2.18 13.38 -14.43
C PRO A 305 -0.96 13.61 -15.34
N TYR A 306 0.23 13.47 -14.76
CA TYR A 306 1.52 13.39 -15.42
C TYR A 306 2.18 12.08 -14.97
N SER A 307 2.04 11.03 -15.77
CA SER A 307 2.55 9.69 -15.50
C SER A 307 3.52 9.27 -16.59
N SER A 308 4.62 8.60 -16.25
CA SER A 308 5.61 8.17 -17.24
C SER A 308 4.93 7.36 -18.38
N PRO A 309 5.11 7.74 -19.65
CA PRO A 309 4.50 7.01 -20.76
C PRO A 309 4.86 5.52 -20.76
N LYS A 310 3.86 4.67 -21.01
CA LYS A 310 4.08 3.23 -21.25
C LYS A 310 4.24 3.02 -22.75
N VAL A 311 5.42 2.58 -23.16
CA VAL A 311 5.62 2.07 -24.52
C VAL A 311 4.69 0.90 -24.75
N HIS A 312 4.00 0.90 -25.89
CA HIS A 312 3.19 -0.23 -26.31
C HIS A 312 4.07 -1.48 -26.38
N SER A 313 3.63 -2.58 -25.75
CA SER A 313 4.23 -3.89 -25.95
C SER A 313 3.82 -4.44 -27.32
N SER A 314 4.25 -3.79 -28.40
CA SER A 314 4.19 -4.40 -29.72
C SER A 314 5.08 -5.65 -29.68
N GLN A 315 4.51 -6.79 -30.05
CA GLN A 315 5.28 -8.02 -30.23
C GLN A 315 6.46 -7.70 -31.15
N HIS A 316 7.69 -8.04 -30.74
CA HIS A 316 8.88 -7.96 -31.58
C HIS A 316 8.85 -9.06 -32.65
N ASN A 317 7.79 -9.07 -33.46
CA ASN A 317 7.51 -10.09 -34.47
C ASN A 317 7.85 -9.62 -35.89
N GLY A 318 8.53 -8.47 -36.03
CA GLY A 318 8.93 -7.89 -37.31
C GLY A 318 7.77 -7.33 -38.15
N LEU A 319 6.53 -7.33 -37.64
CA LEU A 319 5.38 -6.74 -38.30
C LEU A 319 5.21 -5.27 -37.91
N TYR A 320 4.51 -4.49 -38.74
CA TYR A 320 4.11 -3.13 -38.41
C TYR A 320 3.46 -3.06 -37.02
N ALA A 321 4.01 -2.17 -36.20
CA ALA A 321 3.57 -1.93 -34.84
C ALA A 321 2.31 -1.05 -34.85
N MET A 322 1.59 -0.98 -33.72
CA MET A 322 0.40 -0.13 -33.62
C MET A 322 0.72 1.36 -33.82
N VAL A 323 1.94 1.79 -33.47
CA VAL A 323 2.42 3.16 -33.66
C VAL A 323 2.48 3.58 -35.14
N ASP A 324 2.59 2.62 -36.06
CA ASP A 324 2.59 2.88 -37.50
C ASP A 324 1.18 3.18 -38.04
N PHE A 325 0.13 2.96 -37.23
CA PHE A 325 -1.26 3.22 -37.59
C PHE A 325 -1.70 4.56 -37.00
N LYS A 326 -1.99 5.54 -37.86
CA LYS A 326 -2.40 6.88 -37.42
C LYS A 326 -3.90 6.90 -37.09
N TYR A 327 -4.25 7.31 -35.87
CA TYR A 327 -5.64 7.44 -35.46
C TYR A 327 -6.20 8.83 -35.78
N ASP A 328 -7.33 8.90 -36.48
CA ASP A 328 -8.10 10.13 -36.69
C ASP A 328 -9.24 10.20 -35.66
N ARG A 329 -9.15 11.17 -34.75
CA ARG A 329 -10.14 11.38 -33.69
C ARG A 329 -11.50 11.82 -34.23
N THR A 330 -11.51 12.65 -35.27
CA THR A 330 -12.75 13.26 -35.80
C THR A 330 -13.61 12.23 -36.53
N LYS A 331 -12.95 11.37 -37.33
CA LYS A 331 -13.63 10.32 -38.09
C LYS A 331 -13.77 9.03 -37.29
N ASN A 332 -13.06 8.91 -36.17
CA ASN A 332 -12.94 7.69 -35.38
C ASN A 332 -12.51 6.50 -36.26
N THR A 333 -11.38 6.67 -36.96
CA THR A 333 -10.81 5.67 -37.87
C THR A 333 -9.30 5.57 -37.69
N TYR A 334 -8.70 4.48 -38.18
CA TYR A 334 -7.26 4.35 -38.29
C TYR A 334 -6.83 4.38 -39.75
N THR A 335 -5.68 4.98 -40.03
CA THR A 335 -5.02 4.90 -41.33
C THR A 335 -3.82 3.98 -41.22
N CYS A 336 -3.75 2.93 -42.06
CA CYS A 336 -2.61 2.00 -42.06
C CYS A 336 -1.42 2.55 -42.84
N PRO A 337 -0.22 1.92 -42.75
CA PRO A 337 0.96 2.31 -43.53
C PRO A 337 0.81 2.23 -45.06
N ALA A 338 -0.25 1.58 -45.56
CA ALA A 338 -0.59 1.52 -46.98
C ALA A 338 -1.74 2.49 -47.34
N ASP A 339 -1.98 3.50 -46.51
CA ASP A 339 -2.99 4.56 -46.66
C ASP A 339 -4.44 4.05 -46.81
N ARG A 340 -4.73 2.87 -46.24
CA ARG A 340 -6.09 2.33 -46.17
C ARG A 340 -6.71 2.63 -44.82
N ILE A 341 -7.97 3.05 -44.85
CA ILE A 341 -8.75 3.38 -43.65
C ILE A 341 -9.29 2.07 -43.02
N LEU A 342 -9.14 1.94 -41.71
CA LEU A 342 -9.77 0.92 -40.88
C LEU A 342 -10.87 1.56 -40.03
N ASP A 343 -12.08 1.04 -40.21
CA ASP A 343 -13.27 1.49 -39.49
C ASP A 343 -13.65 0.52 -38.38
N THR A 344 -14.49 0.99 -37.47
CA THR A 344 -15.07 0.19 -36.39
C THR A 344 -16.55 -0.07 -36.62
N ASN A 345 -17.05 -1.20 -36.13
CA ASN A 345 -18.49 -1.49 -36.08
C ASN A 345 -19.18 -0.86 -34.84
N GLY A 346 -18.44 -0.08 -34.04
CA GLY A 346 -18.95 0.59 -32.84
C GLY A 346 -19.13 -0.33 -31.62
N THR A 347 -19.11 -1.65 -31.80
CA THR A 347 -19.27 -2.62 -30.71
C THR A 347 -18.07 -2.57 -29.76
N VAL A 348 -18.36 -2.48 -28.46
CA VAL A 348 -17.36 -2.57 -27.40
C VAL A 348 -17.28 -4.02 -26.92
N TYR A 349 -16.09 -4.60 -27.02
CA TYR A 349 -15.82 -5.96 -26.61
C TYR A 349 -15.18 -5.96 -25.23
N ASN A 350 -15.58 -6.91 -24.37
CA ASN A 350 -14.98 -7.12 -23.06
C ASN A 350 -14.04 -8.33 -23.16
N LYS A 351 -12.74 -8.09 -22.95
CA LYS A 351 -11.70 -9.12 -23.02
C LYS A 351 -10.97 -9.13 -21.69
N ALA A 352 -11.26 -10.14 -20.86
CA ALA A 352 -10.66 -10.32 -19.53
C ALA A 352 -10.69 -9.04 -18.65
N GLY A 353 -11.80 -8.28 -18.69
CA GLY A 353 -11.97 -7.05 -17.92
C GLY A 353 -11.54 -5.76 -18.64
N HIS A 354 -10.96 -5.86 -19.85
CA HIS A 354 -10.61 -4.71 -20.68
C HIS A 354 -11.69 -4.45 -21.74
N LYS A 355 -12.17 -3.20 -21.80
CA LYS A 355 -13.12 -2.74 -22.81
C LYS A 355 -12.35 -2.19 -24.02
N VAL A 356 -12.54 -2.79 -25.18
CA VAL A 356 -11.84 -2.45 -26.42
C VAL A 356 -12.80 -2.30 -27.60
N LYS A 357 -12.43 -1.45 -28.55
CA LYS A 357 -13.03 -1.33 -29.87
C LYS A 357 -12.11 -1.90 -30.92
N HIS A 358 -12.72 -2.42 -31.97
CA HIS A 358 -12.07 -3.16 -33.02
C HIS A 358 -12.09 -2.38 -34.32
N TYR A 359 -10.93 -2.18 -34.94
CA TYR A 359 -10.79 -1.48 -36.21
C TYR A 359 -10.20 -2.43 -37.24
N LYS A 360 -10.89 -2.57 -38.37
CA LYS A 360 -10.51 -3.53 -39.43
C LYS A 360 -11.00 -3.08 -40.80
N ASN A 361 -10.24 -3.39 -41.83
CA ASN A 361 -10.70 -3.30 -43.21
C ASN A 361 -10.31 -4.58 -43.98
N ARG A 362 -11.21 -5.56 -43.95
CA ARG A 362 -10.94 -6.89 -44.54
C ARG A 362 -10.74 -6.83 -46.05
N GLN A 363 -11.50 -5.99 -46.75
CA GLN A 363 -11.42 -5.90 -48.20
C GLN A 363 -10.10 -5.28 -48.65
N ALA A 364 -9.69 -4.18 -47.99
CA ALA A 364 -8.39 -3.56 -48.25
C ALA A 364 -7.23 -4.51 -47.95
N CYS A 365 -7.31 -5.30 -46.86
CA CYS A 365 -6.26 -6.25 -46.51
C CYS A 365 -6.14 -7.45 -47.46
N LYS A 366 -7.20 -7.86 -48.17
CA LYS A 366 -7.16 -9.02 -49.10
C LYS A 366 -6.22 -8.78 -50.29
N VAL A 367 -6.20 -7.55 -50.80
CA VAL A 367 -5.43 -7.15 -51.99
C VAL A 367 -4.18 -6.33 -51.65
N CYS A 368 -3.79 -6.27 -50.37
CA CYS A 368 -2.70 -5.43 -49.91
C CYS A 368 -1.32 -6.04 -50.20
N LEU A 369 -0.49 -5.33 -50.98
CA LEU A 369 0.86 -5.76 -51.36
C LEU A 369 1.81 -5.91 -50.15
N VAL A 370 1.66 -5.05 -49.14
CA VAL A 370 2.50 -5.05 -47.92
C VAL A 370 1.91 -5.89 -46.78
N ARG A 371 0.95 -6.77 -47.08
CA ARG A 371 0.28 -7.61 -46.06
C ARG A 371 1.26 -8.45 -45.25
N HIS A 372 2.28 -9.00 -45.91
CA HIS A 372 3.31 -9.85 -45.30
C HIS A 372 4.11 -9.11 -44.20
N LEU A 373 4.23 -7.78 -44.29
CA LEU A 373 4.84 -6.92 -43.26
C LEU A 373 3.85 -6.47 -42.18
N CYS A 374 2.55 -6.72 -42.36
CA CYS A 374 1.49 -6.15 -41.52
C CYS A 374 0.81 -7.19 -40.62
N THR A 375 0.49 -8.38 -41.13
CA THR A 375 -0.28 -9.39 -40.39
C THR A 375 -0.16 -10.79 -41.00
N VAL A 376 -0.10 -11.80 -40.14
CA VAL A 376 -0.23 -13.22 -40.52
C VAL A 376 -1.68 -13.72 -40.47
N ASN A 377 -2.61 -12.92 -39.94
CA ASN A 377 -4.01 -13.32 -39.79
C ASN A 377 -4.71 -13.40 -41.15
N LYS A 378 -5.42 -14.51 -41.41
CA LYS A 378 -6.23 -14.73 -42.63
C LYS A 378 -7.28 -13.64 -42.87
N ASN A 379 -7.83 -13.07 -41.79
CA ASN A 379 -8.87 -12.03 -41.86
C ASN A 379 -8.34 -10.59 -41.95
N GLY A 380 -7.04 -10.40 -42.17
CA GLY A 380 -6.41 -9.07 -42.25
C GLY A 380 -5.95 -8.54 -40.89
N ARG A 381 -5.39 -7.33 -40.89
CA ARG A 381 -4.91 -6.67 -39.67
C ARG A 381 -6.10 -6.09 -38.93
N PHE A 382 -6.02 -6.19 -37.62
CA PHE A 382 -7.03 -5.72 -36.72
C PHE A 382 -6.35 -4.96 -35.59
N ILE A 383 -6.85 -3.76 -35.31
CA ILE A 383 -6.35 -2.90 -34.25
C ILE A 383 -7.35 -2.91 -33.11
N GLU A 384 -6.88 -3.33 -31.94
CA GLU A 384 -7.61 -3.22 -30.68
C GLU A 384 -7.26 -1.87 -30.05
N ARG A 385 -8.23 -0.94 -30.00
CA ARG A 385 -8.07 0.33 -29.29
C ARG A 385 -8.85 0.25 -27.98
N SER A 386 -8.20 0.54 -26.85
CA SER A 386 -8.92 0.67 -25.57
C SER A 386 -9.90 1.85 -25.64
N ILE A 387 -11.05 1.74 -24.96
CA ILE A 387 -11.95 2.89 -24.79
C ILE A 387 -11.31 4.06 -24.02
N TYR A 388 -10.22 3.80 -23.29
CA TYR A 388 -9.45 4.79 -22.53
C TYR A 388 -8.12 5.17 -23.21
N GLN A 389 -7.90 4.75 -24.46
CA GLN A 389 -6.63 4.96 -25.15
C GLN A 389 -6.29 6.45 -25.30
N GLU A 390 -7.31 7.30 -25.45
CA GLU A 390 -7.13 8.75 -25.53
C GLU A 390 -6.47 9.33 -24.28
N ALA A 391 -6.88 8.88 -23.08
CA ALA A 391 -6.27 9.33 -21.83
C ALA A 391 -4.78 9.00 -21.73
N LEU A 392 -4.33 7.89 -22.34
CA LEU A 392 -2.90 7.54 -22.43
C LEU A 392 -2.15 8.48 -23.38
N GLU A 393 -2.70 8.70 -24.57
CA GLU A 393 -2.11 9.57 -25.59
C GLU A 393 -1.99 11.02 -25.10
N GLU A 394 -3.02 11.52 -24.42
CA GLU A 394 -3.00 12.86 -23.83
C GLU A 394 -2.03 12.99 -22.67
N ASN A 395 -1.95 11.99 -21.79
CA ASN A 395 -0.94 11.95 -20.74
C ASN A 395 0.48 11.94 -21.34
N GLN A 396 0.71 11.13 -22.37
CA GLN A 396 2.01 11.04 -23.04
C GLN A 396 2.40 12.39 -23.65
N LYS A 397 1.52 12.98 -24.46
CA LYS A 397 1.70 14.31 -25.03
C LYS A 397 2.02 15.34 -23.94
N ARG A 398 1.26 15.35 -22.84
CA ARG A 398 1.43 16.28 -21.73
C ARG A 398 2.80 16.15 -21.05
N VAL A 399 3.28 14.93 -20.84
CA VAL A 399 4.62 14.68 -20.25
C VAL A 399 5.74 15.08 -21.21
N GLU A 400 5.59 14.79 -22.51
CA GLU A 400 6.57 15.14 -23.54
C GLU A 400 6.67 16.66 -23.78
N GLU A 401 5.54 17.37 -23.71
CA GLU A 401 5.48 18.83 -23.84
C GLU A 401 5.97 19.57 -22.60
N ASN A 402 5.98 18.93 -21.43
CA ASN A 402 6.33 19.55 -20.14
C ASN A 402 7.41 18.76 -19.36
N PRO A 403 8.62 18.55 -19.93
CA PRO A 403 9.64 17.71 -19.31
C PRO A 403 10.18 18.28 -17.99
N GLU A 404 10.36 19.60 -17.88
CA GLU A 404 10.85 20.24 -16.65
C GLU A 404 9.85 20.13 -15.50
N TYR A 405 8.56 20.26 -15.78
CA TYR A 405 7.52 20.05 -14.79
C TYR A 405 7.49 18.59 -14.31
N TYR A 406 7.66 17.63 -15.24
CA TYR A 406 7.70 16.22 -14.87
C TYR A 406 8.90 15.84 -13.99
N ARG A 407 10.04 16.57 -14.09
CA ARG A 407 11.21 16.36 -13.22
C ARG A 407 10.96 16.67 -11.75
N LEU A 408 9.85 17.31 -11.40
CA LEU A 408 9.45 17.54 -10.00
C LEU A 408 8.96 16.27 -9.29
N ARG A 409 8.67 15.20 -10.04
CA ARG A 409 8.32 13.87 -9.52
C ARG A 409 9.51 13.23 -8.82
#